data_AF-A0A453F758-F1
#
_entry.id   AF-A0A453F758-F1
#
_cell.length_a   1.000
_cell.length_b   1.000
_cell.length_c   1.000
_cell.angle_alpha   90.00
_cell.angle_beta   90.00
_cell.angle_gamma   90.00
#
_symmetry.space_group_name_H-M   'P 1'
#
loop_
_entity.id
_entity.type
_entity.pdbx_description
1 polymer ?
#
loop_
_entity_poly.entity_id
_entity_poly.type
_entity_poly.pdbx_seq_one_letter_code
_entity_poly.pdbx_strand_id
1 'polypeptide(L)' 'MSCMFCLQETFKTIMENLNLSYPKMIDVAVPANMVCGFQDPPSKV' A
#
# COMPACT_ATOMS: atom_id res chain seq x y z
N MET A 1 5.70 -31.20 -10.20
CA MET A 1 5.84 -30.43 -8.95
C MET A 1 6.73 -29.18 -9.09
N SER A 2 7.62 -29.09 -10.10
CA SER A 2 8.62 -28.01 -10.21
C SER A 2 8.12 -26.68 -10.82
N CYS A 3 6.93 -26.64 -11.44
CA CYS A 3 6.48 -25.46 -12.19
C CYS A 3 5.83 -24.37 -11.31
N MET A 4 5.25 -24.74 -10.15
CA MET A 4 4.53 -23.79 -9.30
C MET A 4 5.47 -22.90 -8.47
N PHE A 5 6.64 -23.43 -8.08
CA PHE A 5 7.61 -22.70 -7.26
C PHE A 5 8.31 -21.59 -8.07
N CYS A 6 8.59 -21.81 -9.37
CA CYS A 6 9.21 -20.80 -10.22
C CYS A 6 8.33 -19.54 -10.41
N LEU A 7 7.01 -19.69 -10.48
CA LEU A 7 6.10 -18.56 -10.67
C LEU A 7 6.11 -17.62 -9.45
N GLN A 8 6.08 -18.19 -8.25
CA GLN A 8 6.11 -17.43 -7.00
C GLN A 8 7.42 -16.65 -6.84
N GLU A 9 8.56 -17.29 -7.11
CA GLU A 9 9.87 -16.63 -6.98
C GLU A 9 10.10 -15.57 -8.06
N THR A 10 9.64 -15.84 -9.30
CA THR A 10 9.67 -14.84 -10.38
C THR A 10 8.78 -13.65 -10.04
N PHE A 11 7.59 -13.89 -9.50
CA PHE A 11 6.67 -12.82 -9.09
C PHE A 11 7.26 -11.95 -7.98
N LYS A 12 7.83 -12.54 -6.93
CA LYS A 12 8.51 -11.80 -5.85
C LYS A 12 9.64 -10.95 -6.40
N THR A 13 10.49 -11.54 -7.24
CA THR A 13 11.62 -10.84 -7.86
C THR A 13 11.14 -9.62 -8.66
N ILE A 14 10.05 -9.75 -9.43
CA ILE A 14 9.49 -8.61 -10.16
C ILE A 14 9.00 -7.53 -9.19
N MET A 15 8.20 -7.90 -8.18
CA MET A 15 7.58 -6.95 -7.25
C MET A 15 8.60 -6.19 -6.39
N GLU A 16 9.67 -6.86 -5.96
CA GLU A 16 10.75 -6.24 -5.16
C GLU A 16 11.59 -5.24 -5.96
N ASN A 17 11.64 -5.37 -7.29
CA ASN A 17 12.47 -4.55 -8.18
C ASN A 17 11.71 -3.43 -8.92
N LEU A 18 10.46 -3.13 -8.55
CA LEU A 18 9.64 -2.11 -9.23
C LEU A 18 10.15 -0.66 -9.04
N ASN A 19 11.11 -0.40 -8.14
CA ASN A 19 11.75 0.92 -7.90
C ASN A 19 10.74 2.10 -7.84
N LEU A 20 9.59 1.87 -7.19
CA LEU A 20 8.53 2.85 -7.11
C LEU A 20 8.89 3.94 -6.10
N SER A 21 8.54 5.19 -6.43
CA SER A 21 8.62 6.30 -5.49
C SER A 21 7.72 6.08 -4.28
N TYR A 22 8.08 6.72 -3.16
CA TYR A 22 7.23 6.73 -1.97
C TYR A 22 5.82 7.23 -2.33
N PRO A 23 4.73 6.52 -1.93
CA PRO A 23 3.40 6.89 -2.39
C PRO A 23 2.98 8.26 -1.84
N LYS A 24 2.60 9.16 -2.74
CA LYS A 24 2.43 10.61 -2.47
C LYS A 24 1.43 10.97 -1.36
N MET A 25 0.48 10.10 -1.04
CA MET A 25 -0.57 10.37 -0.06
C MET A 25 -0.69 9.28 1.01
N ILE A 26 0.28 8.37 1.15
CA ILE A 26 0.16 7.25 2.11
C ILE A 26 0.02 7.75 3.55
N ASP A 27 0.76 8.80 3.92
CA ASP A 27 0.77 9.36 5.28
C ASP A 27 -0.52 10.09 5.65
N VAL A 28 -1.36 10.42 4.67
CA VAL A 28 -2.67 11.06 4.88
C VAL A 28 -3.79 10.02 4.75
N ALA A 29 -3.75 9.24 3.67
CA ALA A 29 -4.80 8.29 3.33
C ALA A 29 -4.84 7.11 4.29
N VAL A 30 -3.69 6.59 4.76
CA VAL A 30 -3.69 5.46 5.70
C VAL A 30 -4.33 5.83 7.03
N PRO A 31 -3.91 6.90 7.75
CA PRO A 31 -4.56 7.29 8.99
C PRO A 31 -6.06 7.59 8.81
N ALA A 32 -6.45 8.27 7.73
CA ALA A 32 -7.85 8.54 7.43
C ALA A 32 -8.66 7.24 7.20
N ASN A 33 -8.12 6.29 6.45
CA ASN A 33 -8.80 5.02 6.16
C ASN A 33 -8.87 4.10 7.38
N MET A 34 -7.93 4.19 8.32
CA MET A 34 -7.97 3.44 9.59
C MET A 34 -9.16 3.84 10.46
N VAL A 35 -9.70 5.04 10.27
CA VAL A 35 -10.94 5.52 10.91
C VAL A 35 -12.12 5.54 9.92
N CYS A 36 -12.10 4.69 8.89
CA CYS A 36 -13.15 4.57 7.87
C CYS A 36 -13.44 5.88 7.10
N GLY A 37 -12.44 6.75 6.97
CA GLY A 37 -12.59 8.04 6.30
C GLY A 37 -13.38 9.08 7.10
N PHE A 38 -13.66 8.84 8.38
CA PHE A 38 -14.25 9.87 9.24
C PHE A 38 -13.28 11.03 9.40
N GLN A 39 -13.72 12.20 8.95
CA GLN A 39 -13.07 13.47 9.26
C GLN A 39 -13.68 14.00 10.55
N ASP A 40 -12.86 14.48 11.48
CA ASP A 40 -13.38 15.18 12.65
C ASP A 40 -14.26 16.37 12.20
N PRO A 41 -15.39 16.61 12.86
CA PRO A 41 -16.19 17.80 12.56
C PRO A 41 -15.32 19.04 12.77
N PRO A 42 -15.46 20.09 11.94
CA PRO A 42 -14.66 21.30 12.08
C PRO A 42 -14.83 21.86 13.50
N SER A 43 -13.70 22.14 14.16
CA SER A 43 -13.64 22.73 15.49
C SER A 43 -14.53 23.98 15.51
N LYS A 44 -15.56 23.99 16.37
CA LYS A 44 -16.36 25.20 16.57
C LYS A 44 -15.48 26.24 17.23
N VAL A 45 -15.10 27.27 16.46
CA VAL A 45 -14.52 28.52 16.95
C VAL A 45 -15.59 29.29 17.72
#